data_AF-A0A9P7FDK4-F1
#
_entry.id   AF-A0A9P7FDK4-F1
#
_cell.length_a   1.000
_cell.length_b   1.000
_cell.length_c   1.000
_cell.angle_alpha   90.00
_cell.angle_beta   90.00
_cell.angle_gamma   90.00
#
_symmetry.space_group_name_H-M   'P 1'
#
loop_
_entity.id
_entity.type
_entity.pdbx_description
1 polymer ?
#
loop_
_entity_poly.entity_id
_entity_poly.type
_entity_poly.pdbx_seq_one_letter_code
_entity_poly.pdbx_strand_id
1 'polypeptide(L)'
;WSKLGHREATTKFFKLCRAHEETTYLNIEVQYLHTSMHDEELRMSAIVQDILISDPQLARKLQHQYRSCAAINAVHHYQLDCIEKLAGFSGV
;
A
#
# COMPACT_ATOMS: atom_id res chain seq x y z
N TRP A 1 37.80 -11.51 -11.64
CA TRP A 1 37.42 -10.84 -10.37
C TRP A 1 38.31 -9.65 -9.99
N SER A 2 39.59 -9.56 -10.41
CA SER A 2 40.49 -8.45 -10.02
C SER A 2 40.43 -7.18 -10.89
N LYS A 3 39.82 -7.23 -12.08
CA LYS A 3 39.69 -6.06 -12.97
C LYS A 3 38.49 -5.20 -12.55
N LEU A 4 38.74 -3.95 -12.19
CA LEU A 4 37.74 -2.99 -11.71
C LEU A 4 36.50 -2.92 -12.62
N GLY A 5 36.70 -2.78 -13.94
CA GLY A 5 35.60 -2.71 -14.90
C GLY A 5 34.69 -3.94 -14.93
N HIS A 6 35.23 -5.14 -14.66
CA HIS A 6 34.40 -6.36 -14.59
C HIS A 6 33.57 -6.37 -13.30
N ARG A 7 34.15 -5.93 -12.18
CA ARG A 7 33.43 -5.82 -10.90
C ARG A 7 32.28 -4.81 -11.01
N GLU A 8 32.53 -3.64 -11.59
CA GLU A 8 31.50 -2.62 -11.79
C GLU A 8 30.36 -3.10 -12.69
N ALA A 9 30.68 -3.78 -13.80
CA ALA A 9 29.69 -4.37 -14.68
C ALA A 9 28.84 -5.42 -13.95
N THR A 10 29.47 -6.32 -13.19
CA THR A 10 28.78 -7.34 -12.39
C THR A 10 27.89 -6.70 -11.31
N THR A 11 28.34 -5.66 -10.61
CA THR A 11 27.51 -4.94 -9.64
C THR A 11 26.29 -4.30 -10.30
N LYS A 12 26.46 -3.64 -11.45
CA LYS A 12 25.32 -3.05 -12.19
C LYS A 12 24.33 -4.11 -12.65
N PHE A 13 24.82 -5.24 -13.16
CA PHE A 13 24.00 -6.37 -13.57
C PHE A 13 23.16 -6.91 -12.41
N PHE A 14 23.76 -7.19 -11.26
CA PHE A 14 23.01 -7.67 -10.10
C PHE A 14 22.03 -6.65 -9.55
N LYS A 15 22.36 -5.35 -9.56
CA LYS A 15 21.41 -4.29 -9.20
C LYS A 15 20.19 -4.29 -10.12
N LEU A 16 20.40 -4.49 -11.43
CA LEU A 16 19.31 -4.57 -12.39
C LEU A 16 18.43 -5.81 -12.14
N CYS A 17 19.02 -6.98 -11.90
CA CYS A 17 18.27 -8.18 -11.54
C CYS A 17 17.44 -7.97 -10.27
N ARG A 18 18.03 -7.38 -9.22
CA ARG A 18 17.31 -7.08 -7.98
C ARG A 18 16.19 -6.08 -8.17
N ALA A 19 16.40 -5.02 -8.96
CA ALA A 19 15.35 -4.06 -9.26
C ALA A 19 14.16 -4.72 -9.98
N HIS A 20 14.42 -5.68 -10.87
CA HIS A 20 13.35 -6.44 -11.54
C HIS A 20 12.58 -7.32 -10.56
N GLU A 21 13.26 -8.06 -9.69
CA GLU A 21 12.63 -8.86 -8.64
C GLU A 21 11.78 -7.99 -7.70
N GLU A 22 12.35 -6.87 -7.23
CA GLU A 22 11.69 -5.93 -6.33
C GLU A 22 10.44 -5.30 -6.98
N THR A 23 10.49 -5.00 -8.28
CA THR A 23 9.32 -4.52 -9.03
C THR A 23 8.18 -5.55 -9.00
N THR A 24 8.49 -6.83 -9.21
CA THR A 24 7.48 -7.90 -9.16
C THR A 24 6.88 -8.03 -7.76
N TYR A 25 7.71 -8.01 -6.70
CA TYR A 25 7.22 -8.07 -5.33
C TYR A 25 6.36 -6.86 -4.95
N LEU A 26 6.77 -5.65 -5.37
CA LEU A 26 6.02 -4.43 -5.10
C LEU A 26 4.64 -4.45 -5.76
N ASN A 27 4.50 -5.02 -6.96
CA ASN A 27 3.18 -5.15 -7.61
C ASN A 27 2.18 -5.93 -6.76
N ILE A 28 2.65 -7.01 -6.12
CA ILE A 28 1.84 -7.84 -5.21
C ILE A 28 1.51 -7.07 -3.93
N GLU A 29 2.50 -6.41 -3.34
CA GLU A 29 2.33 -5.67 -2.09
C GLU A 29 1.38 -4.48 -2.24
N VAL A 30 1.42 -3.78 -3.39
CA VAL A 30 0.47 -2.71 -3.74
C VAL A 30 -0.97 -3.23 -3.69
N GLN A 31 -1.23 -4.40 -4.28
CA GLN A 31 -2.55 -5.03 -4.27
C GLN A 31 -3.00 -5.43 -2.85
N TYR A 32 -2.07 -5.98 -2.06
CA TYR A 32 -2.36 -6.35 -0.66
C TYR A 32 -2.65 -5.14 0.20
N LEU A 33 -1.86 -4.07 0.05
CA LEU A 33 -2.07 -2.83 0.78
C LEU A 33 -3.44 -2.22 0.43
N HIS A 34 -3.79 -2.17 -0.87
CA HIS A 34 -5.10 -1.71 -1.32
C HIS A 34 -6.24 -2.50 -0.66
N THR A 35 -6.13 -3.83 -0.65
CA THR A 35 -7.13 -4.71 -0.03
C THR A 35 -7.22 -4.50 1.48
N SER A 36 -6.08 -4.43 2.17
CA SER A 36 -6.04 -4.21 3.62
C SER A 36 -6.68 -2.87 4.02
N MET A 37 -6.44 -1.81 3.25
CA MET A 37 -7.04 -0.49 3.51
C MET A 37 -8.55 -0.51 3.33
N HIS A 38 -9.04 -1.19 2.30
CA HIS A 38 -10.47 -1.37 2.04
C HIS A 38 -11.15 -2.17 3.17
N ASP A 39 -10.55 -3.29 3.58
CA ASP A 39 -11.07 -4.14 4.66
C ASP A 39 -11.10 -3.41 6.00
N GLU A 40 -10.09 -2.57 6.28
CA GLU A 40 -10.06 -1.71 7.47
C GLU A 40 -11.19 -0.68 7.46
N GLU A 41 -11.44 -0.02 6.33
CA GLU A 41 -12.53 0.96 6.18
C GLU A 41 -13.91 0.32 6.39
N LEU A 42 -14.14 -0.86 5.80
CA LEU A 42 -15.38 -1.62 6.00
C LEU A 42 -15.56 -2.02 7.46
N ARG A 43 -14.50 -2.54 8.10
CA ARG A 43 -14.53 -2.95 9.51
C ARG A 43 -14.80 -1.76 10.43
N MET A 44 -14.14 -0.62 10.21
CA MET A 44 -14.34 0.57 11.03
C MET A 44 -15.77 1.09 10.87
N SER A 45 -16.29 1.11 9.64
CA SER A 45 -17.66 1.51 9.36
C SER A 45 -18.67 0.62 10.08
N ALA A 46 -18.48 -0.70 10.06
CA ALA A 46 -19.32 -1.65 10.78
C ALA A 46 -19.28 -1.42 12.30
N ILE A 47 -18.10 -1.29 12.89
CA ILE A 47 -17.93 -1.02 14.33
C ILE A 47 -18.64 0.28 14.73
N VAL A 48 -18.50 1.33 13.92
CA VAL A 48 -19.15 2.62 14.16
C VAL A 48 -20.67 2.50 14.10
N GLN A 49 -21.23 1.73 13.16
CA GLN A 49 -22.68 1.51 13.06
C GLN A 49 -23.22 0.72 14.27
N ASP A 50 -22.51 -0.33 14.69
CA ASP A 50 -22.90 -1.12 15.85
C ASP A 50 -22.90 -0.29 17.14
N ILE A 51 -21.85 0.54 17.33
CA ILE A 51 -21.74 1.42 18.49
C ILE A 51 -22.76 2.56 18.43
N LEU A 52 -23.14 3.03 17.24
CA LEU A 52 -24.11 4.12 17.09
C LEU A 52 -25.46 3.79 17.74
N ILE A 53 -25.85 2.51 17.76
CA ILE A 53 -27.08 2.04 18.38
C ILE A 53 -27.00 2.11 19.92
N SER A 54 -25.84 1.80 20.49
CA SER A 54 -25.65 1.66 21.95
C SER A 54 -25.15 2.94 22.62
N ASP A 55 -24.18 3.62 22.00
CA ASP A 55 -23.57 4.86 22.47
C ASP A 55 -23.18 5.78 21.28
N PRO A 56 -24.10 6.69 20.90
CA PRO A 56 -23.83 7.66 19.83
C PRO A 56 -22.66 8.62 20.11
N GLN A 57 -22.33 8.88 21.37
CA GLN A 57 -21.22 9.79 21.69
C GLN A 57 -19.88 9.12 21.44
N LEU A 58 -19.76 7.84 21.82
CA LEU A 58 -18.57 7.05 21.55
C LEU A 58 -18.38 6.84 20.04
N ALA A 59 -19.46 6.53 19.30
CA ALA A 59 -19.40 6.39 17.84
C ALA A 59 -18.85 7.66 17.16
N ARG A 60 -19.29 8.85 17.59
CA ARG A 60 -18.78 10.13 17.07
C ARG A 60 -17.31 10.36 17.37
N LYS A 61 -16.83 9.97 18.55
CA LYS A 61 -15.41 10.08 18.90
C LYS A 61 -14.55 9.13 18.04
N LEU A 62 -15.02 7.90 17.84
CA LEU A 62 -14.35 6.92 16.98
C LEU A 62 -14.29 7.40 15.53
N GLN A 63 -15.41 7.89 14.99
CA GLN A 63 -15.43 8.51 13.66
C GLN A 63 -14.43 9.66 13.56
N HIS A 64 -14.41 10.56 14.55
CA HIS A 64 -13.49 11.69 14.56
C HIS A 64 -12.03 11.24 14.57
N GLN A 65 -11.69 10.23 15.37
CA GLN A 65 -10.33 9.70 15.44
C GLN A 65 -9.93 9.01 14.12
N TYR A 66 -10.85 8.29 13.49
CA TYR A 66 -10.59 7.60 12.23
C TYR A 66 -10.45 8.53 11.02
N ARG A 67 -11.02 9.74 11.05
CA ARG A 67 -10.92 10.71 9.94
C ARG A 67 -9.49 10.99 9.49
N SER A 68 -8.54 11.07 10.44
CA SER A 68 -7.14 11.28 10.10
C SER A 68 -6.57 10.11 9.30
N CYS A 69 -6.87 8.87 9.70
CA CYS A 69 -6.48 7.67 8.96
C CYS A 69 -7.15 7.63 7.58
N ALA A 70 -8.45 7.93 7.49
CA ALA A 70 -9.16 7.97 6.22
C ALA A 70 -8.57 9.01 5.25
N ALA A 71 -8.19 10.19 5.75
CA ALA A 71 -7.55 11.22 4.93
C ALA A 71 -6.16 10.80 4.41
N ILE A 72 -5.37 10.13 5.24
CA ILE A 72 -4.08 9.55 4.85
C ILE A 72 -4.31 8.44 3.81
N ASN A 73 -5.27 7.55 4.06
CA ASN A 73 -5.62 6.47 3.17
C ASN A 73 -6.09 6.98 1.81
N ALA A 74 -6.82 8.09 1.74
CA ALA A 74 -7.21 8.70 0.46
C ALA A 74 -6.01 9.12 -0.39
N VAL A 75 -4.94 9.65 0.23
CA VAL A 75 -3.69 9.98 -0.48
C VAL A 75 -3.00 8.71 -0.97
N HIS A 76 -2.95 7.68 -0.13
CA HIS A 76 -2.35 6.40 -0.51
C HIS A 76 -3.13 5.70 -1.63
N HIS A 77 -4.47 5.67 -1.57
CA HIS A 77 -5.30 5.15 -2.65
C HIS A 77 -4.99 5.84 -3.97
N TYR A 78 -4.93 7.18 -3.99
CA TYR A 78 -4.57 7.90 -5.21
C TYR A 78 -3.19 7.51 -5.76
N GLN A 79 -2.19 7.33 -4.88
CA GLN A 79 -0.86 6.91 -5.29
C GLN A 79 -0.84 5.47 -5.82
N LEU A 80 -1.55 4.55 -5.15
CA LEU A 80 -1.70 3.16 -5.59
C LEU A 80 -2.40 3.09 -6.95
N ASP A 81 -3.49 3.83 -7.15
CA ASP A 81 -4.17 3.97 -8.44
C ASP A 81 -3.24 4.47 -9.56
N CYS A 82 -2.30 5.35 -9.22
CA CYS A 82 -1.29 5.81 -10.18
C CYS A 82 -0.27 4.71 -10.51
N ILE A 83 0.15 3.92 -9.51
CA ILE A 83 1.08 2.80 -9.69
C ILE A 83 0.45 1.71 -10.55
N GLU A 84 -0.81 1.37 -10.30
CA GLU A 84 -1.57 0.38 -11.09
C GLU A 84 -1.68 0.74 -12.58
N LYS A 85 -1.61 2.05 -12.90
CA LYS A 85 -1.65 2.56 -14.28
C LYS A 85 -0.29 2.56 -14.98
N LEU A 86 0.81 2.26 -14.27
CA LEU A 86 2.14 2.23 -14.86
C LEU A 86 2.31 1.01 -15.79
N ALA A 87 3.04 1.21 -16.89
CA ALA A 87 3.39 0.12 -17.78
C ALA A 87 4.30 -0.88 -17.05
N GLY A 88 3.88 -2.15 -16.98
CA GLY A 88 4.62 -3.22 -16.30
C GLY A 88 4.08 -3.57 -14.91
N PHE A 89 3.00 -2.92 -14.44
CA PHE A 89 2.24 -3.40 -13.30
C PHE A 89 1.53 -4.71 -13.66
N SER A 90 1.85 -5.80 -12.96
CA SER A 90 1.23 -7.12 -13.18
C SER A 90 -0.03 -7.31 -12.34
N GLY A 91 -0.08 -6.75 -11.11
CA GLY A 91 -1.15 -7.03 -10.14
C GLY A 91 -1.27 -8.50 -9.72
N VAL A 92 -0.31 -9.34 -10.14
CA VAL A 92 -0.16 -10.77 -9.87
C VAL A 92 1.25 -11.04 -9.41
#